data_AF-A4XRB2-F1
#
_entry.id   AF-A4XRB2-F1
#
_cell.length_a   1.000
_cell.length_b   1.000
_cell.length_c   1.000
_cell.angle_alpha   90.00
_cell.angle_beta   90.00
_cell.angle_gamma   90.00
#
_symmetry.space_group_name_H-M   'P 1'
#
loop_
_entity.id
_entity.type
_entity.pdbx_description
1 polymer ?
#
loop_
_entity_poly.entity_id
_entity_poly.type
_entity_poly.pdbx_seq_one_letter_code
_entity_poly.pdbx_strand_id
1 'polypeptide(L)' 'MALSIGFFGSYSVDEQGRFAGNRVEGATFPNWVGGVRTTQELQLRVEGERMYETFTRPDGGRLRAEVVRAR' A
#
# COMPACT_ATOMS: atom_id res chain seq x y z
N MET A 1 11.87 14.92 17.41
CA MET A 1 11.37 14.69 16.04
C MET A 1 9.94 14.20 16.15
N ALA A 2 8.96 14.95 15.64
CA ALA A 2 7.60 14.43 15.55
C ALA A 2 7.56 13.43 14.39
N LEU A 3 7.28 12.16 14.68
CA LEU A 3 6.98 11.17 13.65
C LEU A 3 5.63 11.53 13.06
N SER A 4 5.62 12.15 11.88
CA SER A 4 4.38 12.41 11.14
C SER A 4 3.93 11.15 10.42
N ILE A 5 2.64 10.83 10.47
CA ILE A 5 2.06 9.71 9.72
C ILE A 5 2.11 10.05 8.23
N GLY A 6 2.82 9.23 7.45
CA GLY A 6 2.95 9.39 6.00
C GLY A 6 1.73 8.93 5.20
N PHE A 7 1.00 7.94 5.71
CA PHE A 7 -0.12 7.28 5.03
C PHE A 7 -0.98 6.51 6.04
N PHE A 8 -2.30 6.58 5.94
CA PHE A 8 -3.23 5.75 6.70
C PHE A 8 -4.58 5.57 5.99
N GLY A 9 -5.33 4.55 6.44
CA GLY A 9 -6.65 4.20 5.94
C GLY A 9 -6.97 2.75 6.27
N SER A 10 -7.77 2.11 5.42
CA SER A 10 -8.18 0.71 5.58
C SER A 10 -7.69 -0.15 4.42
N TYR A 11 -7.47 -1.44 4.69
CA TYR A 11 -7.16 -2.44 3.68
C TYR A 11 -8.06 -3.65 3.83
N SER A 12 -8.21 -4.38 2.74
CA SER A 12 -8.96 -5.64 2.68
C SER A 12 -8.07 -6.77 2.18
N VAL A 13 -8.39 -7.98 2.60
CA VAL A 13 -7.77 -9.22 2.13
C VAL A 13 -8.81 -10.14 1.52
N ASP A 14 -8.39 -11.01 0.61
CA ASP A 14 -9.22 -12.09 0.08
C ASP A 14 -9.32 -13.27 1.05
N GLU A 15 -10.10 -14.29 0.69
CA GLU A 15 -10.28 -15.51 1.49
C GLU A 15 -8.97 -16.27 1.74
N GLN A 16 -7.94 -16.06 0.92
CA GLN A 16 -6.62 -16.66 1.07
C GLN A 16 -5.66 -15.76 1.86
N GLY A 17 -6.16 -14.64 2.42
CA GLY A 17 -5.37 -13.69 3.20
C GLY A 17 -4.46 -12.79 2.36
N ARG A 18 -4.64 -12.75 1.04
CA ARG A 18 -3.85 -11.88 0.14
C ARG A 18 -4.48 -10.51 0.04
N PHE A 19 -3.66 -9.50 -0.22
CA PHE A 19 -4.14 -8.13 -0.40
C PHE A 19 -5.17 -8.03 -1.54
N ALA A 20 -6.34 -7.48 -1.23
CA ALA A 20 -7.45 -7.30 -2.18
C ALA A 20 -7.68 -5.84 -2.57
N GLY A 21 -7.14 -4.89 -1.79
CA GLY A 21 -7.26 -3.46 -2.05
C GLY A 21 -7.17 -2.63 -0.78
N ASN A 22 -7.13 -1.31 -0.94
CA ASN A 22 -7.16 -0.40 0.19
C ASN A 22 -7.91 0.90 -0.15
N ARG A 23 -8.39 1.58 0.88
CA ARG A 23 -8.89 2.95 0.83
C ARG A 23 -7.93 3.88 1.55
N VAL A 24 -7.60 5.00 0.93
CA VAL A 24 -6.68 6.00 1.50
C VAL A 24 -7.50 7.07 2.22
N GLU A 25 -7.27 7.25 3.52
CA GLU A 25 -7.93 8.28 4.33
C GLU A 25 -7.01 9.49 4.56
N GLY A 26 -5.70 9.26 4.63
CA GLY A 26 -4.71 10.34 4.65
C GLY A 26 -3.38 9.89 4.07
N ALA A 27 -2.68 10.81 3.40
CA ALA A 27 -1.37 10.57 2.83
C ALA A 27 -0.60 11.88 2.67
N THR A 28 0.73 11.82 2.74
CA THR A 28 1.62 12.92 2.36
C THR A 28 1.64 13.20 0.86
N PHE A 29 1.02 12.31 0.06
CA PHE A 29 0.73 12.49 -1.36
C PHE A 29 -0.75 12.89 -1.51
N PRO A 30 -1.08 14.19 -1.62
CA PRO A 30 -2.47 14.66 -1.51
C PRO A 30 -3.39 14.09 -2.59
N ASN A 31 -2.85 13.79 -3.76
CA ASN A 31 -3.56 13.19 -4.89
C ASN A 31 -4.02 11.74 -4.64
N TRP A 32 -3.65 11.12 -3.52
CA TRP A 32 -4.10 9.77 -3.16
C TRP A 32 -5.26 9.77 -2.18
N VAL A 33 -5.49 10.86 -1.45
CA VAL A 33 -6.50 10.92 -0.38
C VAL A 33 -7.90 10.72 -0.98
N GLY A 34 -8.68 9.81 -0.37
CA GLY A 34 -9.99 9.41 -0.87
C GLY A 34 -9.96 8.35 -1.98
N GLY A 35 -8.77 8.03 -2.52
CA GLY A 35 -8.60 7.01 -3.54
C GLY A 35 -8.84 5.59 -3.02
N VAL A 36 -9.44 4.75 -3.87
CA VAL A 36 -9.52 3.30 -3.69
C VAL A 36 -8.52 2.68 -4.64
N ARG A 37 -7.55 1.94 -4.09
CA ARG A 37 -6.51 1.27 -4.88
C ARG A 37 -6.81 -0.23 -4.88
N THR A 38 -6.95 -0.78 -6.06
CA THR A 38 -7.21 -2.19 -6.30
C THR A 38 -5.89 -2.95 -6.54
N THR A 39 -5.98 -4.26 -6.70
CA THR A 39 -4.83 -5.12 -7.06
C THR A 39 -4.22 -4.81 -8.43
N GLN A 40 -4.91 -4.02 -9.27
CA GLN A 40 -4.36 -3.53 -10.53
C GLN A 40 -3.32 -2.44 -10.32
N GLU A 41 -3.55 -1.57 -9.32
CA GLU A 41 -2.69 -0.42 -9.04
C GLU A 41 -1.65 -0.75 -7.97
N LEU A 42 -2.04 -1.54 -6.95
CA LEU A 42 -1.19 -1.88 -5.82
C LEU A 42 -1.16 -3.39 -5.61
N GLN A 43 0.03 -3.97 -5.70
CA GLN A 43 0.27 -5.38 -5.37
C GLN A 43 1.13 -5.48 -4.14
N LEU A 44 0.65 -6.21 -3.15
CA LEU A 44 1.40 -6.59 -1.96
C LEU A 44 1.58 -8.11 -1.94
N ARG A 45 2.83 -8.56 -1.92
CA ARG A 45 3.19 -9.98 -1.80
C ARG A 45 4.00 -10.18 -0.54
N VAL A 46 3.52 -11.04 0.35
CA VAL A 46 4.22 -11.39 1.59
C VAL A 46 4.92 -12.73 1.42
N GLU A 47 6.19 -12.77 1.76
CA GLU A 47 7.03 -13.98 1.76
C GLU A 47 7.76 -14.09 3.09
N GLY A 48 7.21 -14.90 4.01
CA GLY A 48 7.71 -15.03 5.37
C GLY A 48 7.71 -13.68 6.11
N GLU A 49 8.91 -13.16 6.33
CA GLU A 49 9.16 -11.92 7.08
C GLU A 49 9.34 -10.68 6.18
N ARG A 50 9.17 -10.83 4.86
CA ARG A 50 9.31 -9.75 3.89
C ARG A 50 7.98 -9.50 3.19
N MET A 51 7.67 -8.24 2.92
CA MET A 51 6.58 -7.79 2.07
C MET A 51 7.15 -7.00 0.90
N TYR A 52 6.78 -7.37 -0.31
CA TYR A 52 7.09 -6.67 -1.53
C TYR A 52 5.87 -5.87 -1.98
N GLU A 53 6.05 -4.57 -2.11
CA GLU A 53 5.05 -3.65 -2.62
C GLU A 53 5.43 -3.24 -4.05
N THR A 54 4.47 -3.31 -4.96
CA THR A 54 4.56 -2.68 -6.27
C THR A 54 3.33 -1.82 -6.49
N PHE A 55 3.55 -0.52 -6.66
CA PHE A 55 2.52 0.43 -6.98
C PHE A 55 2.74 1.02 -8.37
N THR A 56 1.69 1.00 -9.19
CA THR A 56 1.67 1.64 -10.51
C THR A 56 0.76 2.86 -10.43
N ARG A 57 1.35 4.03 -10.62
CA ARG A 57 0.61 5.29 -10.69
C ARG A 57 -0.15 5.36 -12.02
N PRO A 58 -1.25 6.13 -12.07
CA PRO A 58 -1.98 6.38 -13.32
C PRO A 58 -1.12 7.00 -14.44
N ASP A 59 -0.06 7.74 -14.08
CA ASP A 59 0.89 8.35 -15.02
C ASP A 59 1.95 7.35 -15.56
N GLY A 60 1.86 6.07 -15.18
CA GLY A 60 2.80 5.02 -15.57
C GLY A 60 4.05 4.91 -14.68
N GLY A 61 4.22 5.82 -13.70
CA GLY A 61 5.29 5.74 -12.73
C GLY A 61 5.15 4.50 -11.83
N ARG A 62 6.24 3.76 -11.64
CA ARG A 62 6.25 2.56 -10.78
C ARG A 62 7.06 2.80 -9.52
N LEU A 63 6.46 2.52 -8.37
CA LEU A 63 7.14 2.47 -7.09
C LEU A 63 7.27 1.00 -6.67
N ARG A 64 8.44 0.65 -6.15
CA ARG A 64 8.70 -0.65 -5.53
C ARG A 64 9.29 -0.42 -4.16
N ALA A 65 8.72 -1.08 -3.16
CA ALA A 65 9.25 -1.05 -1.81
C ALA A 65 9.35 -2.48 -1.26
N GLU A 66 10.33 -2.69 -0.40
CA GLU A 66 10.48 -3.91 0.36
C GLU A 66 10.38 -3.54 1.83
N VAL A 67 9.49 -4.21 2.55
CA VAL A 67 9.24 -3.99 3.96
C VAL A 67 9.58 -5.27 4.70
N VAL A 68 10.39 -5.15 5.76
CA VAL A 68 10.72 -6.27 6.64
C VAL A 68 9.84 -6.19 7.88
N ARG A 69 9.28 -7.33 8.31
CA ARG A 69 8.48 -7.41 9.55
C ARG A 69 9.33 -6.93 10.73
N ALA A 70 8.86 -5.88 11.39
CA ALA A 70 9.42 -5.46 12.67
C ALA A 70 9.05 -6.47 13.77
N ARG A 71 9.98 -6.71 14.70
CA ARG A 71 9.81 -7.64 15.81
C ARG A 71 9.25 -6.95 17.04
#